data_AF-A0A1E5GY61-F1
#
_entry.id   AF-A0A1E5GY61-F1
#
_cell.length_a   1.000
_cell.length_b   1.000
_cell.length_c   1.000
_cell.angle_alpha   90.00
_cell.angle_beta   90.00
_cell.angle_gamma   90.00
#
_symmetry.space_group_name_H-M   'P 1'
#
loop_
_entity.id
_entity.type
_entity.pdbx_description
1 polymer ?
#
loop_
_entity_poly.entity_id
_entity_poly.type
_entity_poly.pdbx_seq_one_letter_code
_entity_poly.pdbx_strand_id
1 'polypeptide(L)'
;MKTKMPEILSFISEEAVSRKMTSEEIAVHFGYDKHHFSRKFKEINGFSVAEFLSSLKVEKAIFELDEEKRVLDLQEHSGFESSGSFTNTFKKYTGSSPRAYKTEMSELFDDMKRFETDDKDQSIAHFEEKSHSFCTVTIDVPDEFEKGILFIGLFRTLIPNHMPISGLATKNLIGNTLKNIPSGDYYLLACGISRSNNILSYFNLGNSLRGKEDDKLSFPNCSGNHYTIKLREPIPEDPPILVNVGKLLISRLKNTI
;
A
#
# COMPACT_ATOMS: atom_id res chain seq x y z
N MET A 1 -5.88 -21.80 -14.56
CA MET A 1 -5.20 -21.05 -13.49
C MET A 1 -5.63 -19.59 -13.41
N LYS A 2 -5.61 -18.78 -14.48
CA LYS A 2 -6.07 -17.38 -14.45
C LYS A 2 -7.50 -17.22 -13.87
N THR A 3 -8.42 -18.08 -14.28
CA THR A 3 -9.81 -18.11 -13.77
C THR A 3 -9.94 -18.47 -12.29
N LYS A 4 -8.98 -19.21 -11.72
CA LYS A 4 -8.95 -19.59 -10.30
C LYS A 4 -8.13 -18.64 -9.44
N MET A 5 -7.49 -17.62 -10.04
CA MET A 5 -6.59 -16.74 -9.30
C MET A 5 -7.28 -15.99 -8.15
N PRO A 6 -8.51 -15.46 -8.33
CA PRO A 6 -9.24 -14.82 -7.23
C PRO A 6 -9.44 -15.77 -6.03
N GLU A 7 -9.93 -16.98 -6.30
CA GLU A 7 -10.11 -18.04 -5.29
C GLU A 7 -8.81 -18.38 -4.56
N ILE A 8 -7.69 -18.47 -5.30
CA ILE A 8 -6.36 -18.73 -4.71
C ILE A 8 -5.94 -17.59 -3.78
N LEU A 9 -6.13 -16.34 -4.19
CA LEU A 9 -5.75 -15.18 -3.37
C LEU A 9 -6.62 -15.08 -2.13
N SER A 10 -7.95 -15.27 -2.24
CA SER A 10 -8.86 -15.31 -1.09
C SER A 10 -8.45 -16.38 -0.09
N PHE A 11 -8.19 -17.60 -0.56
CA PHE A 11 -7.73 -18.70 0.29
C PHE A 11 -6.43 -18.35 1.02
N ILE A 12 -5.46 -17.74 0.33
CA ILE A 12 -4.20 -17.32 0.96
C ILE A 12 -4.46 -16.23 2.01
N SER A 13 -5.26 -15.21 1.69
CA SER A 13 -5.57 -14.09 2.59
C SER A 13 -6.26 -14.57 3.87
N GLU A 14 -7.17 -15.53 3.77
CA GLU A 14 -7.91 -16.10 4.91
C GLU A 14 -7.01 -17.02 5.77
N GLU A 15 -6.26 -17.92 5.15
CA GLU A 15 -5.49 -18.94 5.86
C GLU A 15 -4.14 -18.44 6.39
N ALA A 16 -3.51 -17.46 5.73
CA ALA A 16 -2.20 -16.94 6.15
C ALA A 16 -2.25 -16.25 7.51
N VAL A 17 -3.44 -15.81 7.94
CA VAL A 17 -3.66 -15.19 9.25
C VAL A 17 -3.66 -16.24 10.37
N SER A 18 -4.13 -17.46 10.09
CA SER A 18 -4.33 -18.53 11.08
C SER A 18 -3.13 -19.46 11.21
N ARG A 19 -2.36 -19.66 10.14
CA ARG A 19 -1.21 -20.58 10.15
C ARG A 19 -0.14 -20.22 9.12
N LYS A 20 1.04 -20.83 9.29
CA LYS A 20 2.09 -20.78 8.29
C LYS A 20 1.64 -21.55 7.04
N MET A 21 1.79 -20.90 5.89
CA MET A 21 1.57 -21.50 4.57
C MET A 21 2.84 -21.42 3.74
N THR A 22 3.06 -22.45 2.92
CA THR A 22 4.12 -22.50 1.92
C THR A 22 3.54 -22.49 0.52
N SER A 23 4.33 -22.04 -0.46
CA SER A 23 3.91 -22.10 -1.87
C SER A 23 3.66 -23.52 -2.37
N GLU A 24 4.31 -24.52 -1.76
CA GLU A 24 4.10 -25.94 -2.05
C GLU A 24 2.69 -26.38 -1.62
N GLU A 25 2.32 -26.09 -0.36
CA GLU A 25 1.01 -26.47 0.18
C GLU A 25 -0.13 -25.81 -0.60
N ILE A 26 0.03 -24.54 -0.97
CA ILE A 26 -0.96 -23.82 -1.78
C ILE A 26 -1.07 -24.47 -3.17
N ALA A 27 0.07 -24.77 -3.82
CA ALA A 27 0.05 -25.41 -5.13
C ALA A 27 -0.66 -26.78 -5.09
N VAL A 28 -0.32 -27.61 -4.11
CA VAL A 28 -0.93 -28.93 -3.90
C VAL A 28 -2.42 -28.81 -3.62
N HIS A 29 -2.84 -27.87 -2.78
CA HIS A 29 -4.25 -27.64 -2.44
C HIS A 29 -5.10 -27.36 -3.70
N PHE A 30 -4.56 -26.60 -4.64
CA PHE A 30 -5.24 -26.28 -5.91
C PHE A 30 -4.94 -27.25 -7.06
N GLY A 31 -4.22 -28.34 -6.80
CA GLY A 31 -3.92 -29.39 -7.79
C GLY A 31 -2.87 -29.01 -8.83
N TYR A 32 -1.91 -28.14 -8.47
CA TYR A 32 -0.82 -27.71 -9.35
C TYR A 32 0.54 -28.20 -8.88
N ASP A 33 1.44 -28.42 -9.84
CA ASP A 33 2.88 -28.49 -9.57
C ASP A 33 3.40 -27.13 -9.07
N LYS A 34 4.29 -27.16 -8.07
CA LYS A 34 4.84 -25.95 -7.42
C LYS A 34 5.56 -25.01 -8.39
N HIS A 35 6.34 -25.55 -9.34
CA HIS A 35 7.09 -24.71 -10.28
C HIS A 35 6.18 -24.08 -11.33
N HIS A 36 5.18 -24.82 -11.81
CA HIS A 36 4.14 -24.28 -12.68
C HIS A 36 3.33 -23.19 -11.97
N PHE A 37 2.85 -23.49 -10.76
CA PHE A 37 2.09 -22.58 -9.91
C PHE A 37 2.86 -21.28 -9.63
N SER A 38 4.10 -21.39 -9.14
CA SER A 38 4.90 -20.20 -8.77
C SER A 38 5.14 -19.28 -9.96
N ARG A 39 5.43 -19.84 -11.15
CA ARG A 39 5.64 -19.06 -12.38
C ARG A 39 4.36 -18.37 -12.81
N LYS A 40 3.25 -19.10 -12.91
CA LYS A 40 1.98 -18.56 -13.36
C LYS A 40 1.37 -17.57 -12.37
N PHE A 41 1.57 -17.76 -11.06
CA PHE A 41 1.12 -16.83 -10.03
C PHE A 41 1.81 -15.47 -10.21
N LYS A 42 3.14 -15.48 -10.37
CA LYS A 42 3.90 -14.24 -10.59
C LYS A 42 3.56 -13.57 -11.93
N GLU A 43 3.37 -14.34 -12.99
CA GLU A 43 2.97 -13.83 -14.31
C GLU A 43 1.61 -13.12 -14.26
N ILE A 44 0.65 -13.67 -13.53
CA ILE A 44 -0.72 -13.12 -13.45
C ILE A 44 -0.79 -11.94 -12.48
N ASN A 45 -0.19 -12.05 -11.30
CA ASN A 45 -0.34 -11.07 -10.22
C ASN A 45 0.76 -10.00 -10.21
N GLY A 46 1.87 -10.20 -10.94
CA GLY A 46 3.03 -9.30 -10.91
C GLY A 46 3.92 -9.42 -9.67
N PHE A 47 3.54 -10.24 -8.69
CA PHE A 47 4.30 -10.56 -7.47
C PHE A 47 4.24 -12.06 -7.17
N SER A 48 5.24 -12.55 -6.44
CA SER A 48 5.31 -13.96 -6.04
C SER A 48 4.42 -14.27 -4.82
N VAL A 49 4.10 -15.56 -4.66
CA VAL A 49 3.38 -16.07 -3.48
C VAL A 49 4.10 -15.71 -2.17
N ALA A 50 5.43 -15.80 -2.18
CA ALA A 50 6.23 -15.46 -1.00
C ALA A 50 6.16 -13.97 -0.65
N GLU A 51 6.15 -13.08 -1.65
CA GLU A 51 5.94 -11.64 -1.45
C GLU A 51 4.55 -11.36 -0.89
N PHE A 52 3.52 -12.01 -1.41
CA PHE A 52 2.14 -11.85 -0.93
C PHE A 52 1.96 -12.34 0.52
N LEU A 53 2.45 -13.54 0.85
CA LEU A 53 2.45 -14.04 2.22
C LEU A 53 3.22 -13.11 3.17
N SER A 54 4.39 -12.61 2.74
CA SER A 54 5.18 -11.68 3.54
C SER A 54 4.45 -10.36 3.75
N SER A 55 3.73 -9.86 2.75
CA SER A 55 2.94 -8.64 2.89
C SER A 55 1.77 -8.82 3.86
N LEU A 56 1.06 -9.95 3.81
CA LEU A 56 -0.04 -10.25 4.73
C LEU A 56 0.46 -10.34 6.19
N LYS A 57 1.64 -10.93 6.41
CA LYS A 57 2.25 -10.95 7.75
C LYS A 57 2.59 -9.55 8.27
N VAL A 58 3.14 -8.69 7.41
CA VAL A 58 3.43 -7.29 7.80
C VAL A 58 2.13 -6.52 8.04
N GLU A 59 1.10 -6.72 7.21
CA GLU A 59 -0.23 -6.13 7.44
C GLU A 59 -0.80 -6.56 8.78
N LYS A 60 -0.75 -7.85 9.12
CA LYS A 60 -1.17 -8.37 10.43
C LYS A 60 -0.39 -7.73 11.57
N ALA A 61 0.93 -7.57 11.42
CA ALA A 61 1.75 -6.89 12.41
C ALA A 61 1.34 -5.42 12.59
N ILE A 62 0.97 -4.72 11.50
CA ILE A 62 0.45 -3.34 11.54
C ILE A 62 -0.94 -3.29 12.19
N PHE A 63 -1.82 -4.22 11.86
CA PHE A 63 -3.16 -4.34 12.45
C PHE A 63 -3.09 -4.50 13.97
N GLU A 64 -2.12 -5.29 14.43
CA GLU A 64 -1.88 -5.56 15.84
C GLU A 64 -1.01 -4.50 16.53
N LEU A 65 -0.58 -3.44 15.83
CA LEU A 65 0.20 -2.37 16.45
C LEU A 65 -0.61 -1.72 17.57
N ASP A 66 0.04 -1.61 18.70
CA ASP A 66 -0.45 -0.91 19.88
C ASP A 66 0.77 -0.34 20.61
N GLU A 67 0.61 0.82 21.27
CA GLU A 67 1.72 1.50 21.98
C GLU A 67 2.38 0.60 23.04
N GLU A 68 1.61 -0.27 23.70
CA GLU A 68 2.10 -1.12 24.79
C GLU A 68 2.61 -2.48 24.29
N LYS A 69 2.18 -2.92 23.10
CA LYS A 69 2.54 -4.25 22.59
C LYS A 69 4.02 -4.37 22.23
N ARG A 70 4.69 -5.44 22.69
CA ARG A 70 6.13 -5.59 22.46
C ARG A 70 6.37 -5.96 20.99
N VAL A 71 7.49 -5.50 20.45
CA VAL A 71 7.92 -5.87 19.08
C VAL A 71 8.04 -7.39 18.92
N LEU A 72 8.41 -8.10 19.98
CA LEU A 72 8.46 -9.56 20.00
C LEU A 72 7.06 -10.19 19.85
N ASP A 73 6.06 -9.65 20.55
CA ASP A 73 4.68 -10.13 20.44
C ASP A 73 4.14 -9.89 19.03
N LEU A 74 4.44 -8.73 18.43
CA LEU A 74 4.07 -8.45 17.03
C LEU A 74 4.69 -9.46 16.07
N GLN A 75 5.98 -9.80 16.26
CA GLN A 75 6.68 -10.81 15.46
C GLN A 75 6.01 -12.19 15.57
N GLU A 76 5.73 -12.65 16.79
CA GLU A 76 5.17 -13.97 17.04
C GLU A 76 3.76 -14.11 16.46
N HIS A 77 2.88 -13.15 16.75
CA HIS A 77 1.50 -13.19 16.26
C HIS A 77 1.40 -13.01 14.74
N SER A 78 2.30 -12.25 14.12
CA SER A 78 2.39 -12.15 12.66
C SER A 78 3.08 -13.34 11.98
N GLY A 79 3.52 -14.35 12.73
CA GLY A 79 4.04 -15.60 12.19
C GLY A 79 5.44 -15.50 11.58
N PHE A 80 6.29 -14.60 12.10
CA PHE A 80 7.71 -14.56 11.76
C PHE A 80 8.54 -15.41 12.74
N GLU A 81 9.40 -16.26 12.19
CA GLU A 81 10.22 -17.19 12.98
C GLU A 81 11.44 -16.53 13.64
N SER A 82 11.86 -15.37 13.15
CA SER A 82 13.01 -14.66 13.71
C SER A 82 12.82 -13.15 13.68
N SER A 83 13.38 -12.49 14.70
CA SER A 83 13.35 -11.02 14.83
C SER A 83 14.05 -10.32 13.68
N GLY A 84 15.13 -10.92 13.15
CA GLY A 84 15.86 -10.40 12.00
C GLY A 84 14.99 -10.39 10.73
N SER A 85 14.33 -11.51 10.43
CA SER A 85 13.43 -11.60 9.28
C SER A 85 12.25 -10.63 9.41
N PHE A 86 11.65 -10.54 10.59
CA PHE A 86 10.55 -9.62 10.86
C PHE A 86 10.96 -8.17 10.68
N THR A 87 12.00 -7.73 11.40
CA THR A 87 12.45 -6.33 11.39
C THR A 87 12.86 -5.89 9.99
N ASN A 88 13.60 -6.74 9.26
CA ASN A 88 14.05 -6.42 7.90
C ASN A 88 12.87 -6.34 6.92
N THR A 89 11.93 -7.29 6.98
CA THR A 89 10.77 -7.30 6.08
C THR A 89 9.82 -6.16 6.38
N PHE A 90 9.50 -5.92 7.66
CA PHE A 90 8.68 -4.82 8.10
C PHE A 90 9.29 -3.47 7.69
N LYS A 91 10.59 -3.26 7.92
CA LYS A 91 11.29 -2.05 7.49
C LYS A 91 11.31 -1.89 5.98
N LYS A 92 11.58 -2.96 5.24
CA LYS A 92 11.55 -2.96 3.78
C LYS A 92 10.18 -2.51 3.26
N TYR A 93 9.09 -3.01 3.87
CA TYR A 93 7.73 -2.79 3.37
C TYR A 93 7.06 -1.49 3.84
N THR A 94 7.47 -0.97 5.00
CA THR A 94 6.85 0.22 5.60
C THR A 94 7.75 1.45 5.57
N GLY A 95 9.06 1.27 5.31
CA GLY A 95 10.08 2.30 5.43
C GLY A 95 10.63 2.52 6.84
N SER A 96 10.04 1.89 7.87
CA SER A 96 10.45 2.04 9.28
C SER A 96 10.64 0.69 9.96
N SER A 97 11.61 0.57 10.87
CA SER A 97 11.61 -0.60 11.77
C SER A 97 10.34 -0.60 12.62
N PRO A 98 9.87 -1.76 13.14
CA PRO A 98 8.65 -1.81 13.96
C PRO A 98 8.68 -0.83 15.13
N ARG A 99 9.84 -0.70 15.80
CA ARG A 99 10.02 0.24 16.90
C ARG A 99 9.90 1.71 16.44
N ALA A 100 10.57 2.06 15.34
CA ALA A 100 10.50 3.41 14.80
C ALA A 100 9.08 3.73 14.33
N TYR A 101 8.40 2.79 13.67
CA TYR A 101 7.02 2.94 13.22
C TYR A 101 6.10 3.30 14.38
N LYS A 102 6.17 2.57 15.51
CA LYS A 102 5.40 2.90 16.73
C LYS A 102 5.66 4.31 17.24
N THR A 103 6.93 4.70 17.34
CA THR A 103 7.30 6.04 17.85
C THR A 103 6.86 7.17 16.92
N GLU A 104 6.89 6.95 15.60
CA GLU A 104 6.51 7.95 14.60
C GLU A 104 4.99 8.13 14.49
N MET A 105 4.17 7.16 14.92
CA MET A 105 2.72 7.17 14.72
C MET A 105 2.05 8.41 15.29
N SER A 106 2.41 8.82 16.52
CA SER A 106 1.81 9.98 17.18
C SER A 106 2.05 11.28 16.41
N GLU A 107 3.31 11.56 16.02
CA GLU A 107 3.70 12.74 15.22
C GLU A 107 3.00 12.71 13.84
N LEU A 108 3.02 11.56 13.16
CA LEU A 108 2.38 11.38 11.85
C LEU A 108 0.86 11.57 11.90
N PHE A 109 0.22 11.12 12.98
CA PHE A 109 -1.21 11.29 13.19
C PHE A 109 -1.57 12.75 13.37
N ASP A 110 -0.82 13.49 14.19
CA ASP A 110 -1.04 14.93 14.37
C ASP A 110 -0.92 15.69 13.03
N ASP A 111 0.07 15.33 12.20
CA ASP A 111 0.22 15.92 10.86
C ASP A 111 -0.96 15.58 9.94
N MET A 112 -1.48 14.35 9.98
CA MET A 112 -2.69 13.97 9.25
C MET A 112 -3.91 14.75 9.73
N LYS A 113 -4.11 14.89 11.04
CA LYS A 113 -5.22 15.68 11.60
C LYS A 113 -5.15 17.14 11.17
N ARG A 114 -3.94 17.74 11.18
CA ARG A 114 -3.72 19.09 10.68
C ARG A 114 -4.09 19.21 9.20
N PHE A 115 -3.64 18.28 8.37
CA PHE A 115 -3.97 18.25 6.95
C PHE A 115 -5.49 18.16 6.68
N GLU A 116 -6.23 17.41 7.49
CA GLU A 116 -7.69 17.33 7.40
C GLU A 116 -8.39 18.65 7.71
N THR A 117 -7.88 19.39 8.70
CA THR A 117 -8.47 20.63 9.19
C THR A 117 -8.01 21.88 8.45
N ASP A 118 -6.89 21.84 7.73
CA ASP A 118 -6.38 22.99 7.01
C ASP A 118 -7.29 23.31 5.82
N ASP A 119 -8.01 24.43 5.85
CA ASP A 119 -8.86 24.86 4.74
C ASP A 119 -8.05 25.26 3.50
N LYS A 120 -6.72 25.42 3.62
CA LYS A 120 -5.84 25.54 2.47
C LYS A 120 -5.80 24.19 1.78
N ASP A 121 -6.41 24.16 0.60
CA ASP A 121 -6.45 23.01 -0.26
C ASP A 121 -5.08 22.80 -0.96
N GLN A 122 -4.09 22.38 -0.17
CA GLN A 122 -2.73 22.14 -0.65
C GLN A 122 -2.45 20.65 -0.64
N SER A 123 -2.51 20.01 -1.80
CA SER A 123 -2.03 18.64 -1.97
C SER A 123 -0.53 18.56 -1.68
N ILE A 124 -0.09 17.50 -1.00
CA ILE A 124 1.32 17.27 -0.65
C ILE A 124 1.89 16.23 -1.61
N ALA A 125 2.85 16.65 -2.44
CA ALA A 125 3.49 15.80 -3.43
C ALA A 125 4.83 15.24 -2.94
N HIS A 126 5.11 14.00 -3.33
CA HIS A 126 6.38 13.32 -3.18
C HIS A 126 6.89 12.90 -4.57
N PHE A 127 8.20 12.99 -4.78
CA PHE A 127 8.85 12.44 -5.97
C PHE A 127 10.30 12.08 -5.64
N GLU A 128 10.75 10.92 -6.13
CA GLU A 128 12.09 10.39 -5.85
C GLU A 128 13.18 11.18 -6.59
N GLU A 129 12.92 11.56 -7.84
CA GLU A 129 13.87 12.24 -8.72
C GLU A 129 13.22 13.41 -9.45
N LYS A 130 14.03 14.26 -10.10
CA LYS A 130 13.52 15.35 -10.96
C LYS A 130 13.32 14.82 -12.39
N SER A 131 12.16 15.09 -12.97
CA SER A 131 11.82 14.72 -14.35
C SER A 131 10.76 15.68 -14.89
N HIS A 132 10.57 15.71 -16.21
CA HIS A 132 9.54 16.52 -16.84
C HIS A 132 8.22 15.78 -17.06
N SER A 133 8.22 14.45 -16.92
CA SER A 133 7.00 13.66 -17.12
C SER A 133 6.00 13.86 -15.99
N PHE A 134 4.72 13.82 -16.34
CA PHE A 134 3.61 13.99 -15.40
C PHE A 134 2.38 13.21 -15.87
N CYS A 135 1.42 12.99 -14.99
CA CYS A 135 0.06 12.60 -15.35
C CYS A 135 -0.95 13.26 -14.41
N THR A 136 -2.21 13.27 -14.82
CA THR A 136 -3.32 13.78 -13.98
C THR A 136 -4.26 12.64 -13.61
N VAL A 137 -4.85 12.75 -12.42
CA VAL A 137 -5.70 11.70 -11.86
C VAL A 137 -6.98 12.30 -11.30
N THR A 138 -8.11 11.73 -11.71
CA THR A 138 -9.40 11.92 -11.04
C THR A 138 -9.67 10.71 -10.15
N ILE A 139 -10.19 10.94 -8.95
CA ILE A 139 -10.61 9.91 -8.03
C ILE A 139 -12.13 9.89 -7.99
N ASP A 140 -12.71 8.75 -8.37
CA ASP A 140 -14.13 8.45 -8.20
C ASP A 140 -14.29 7.68 -6.89
N VAL A 141 -15.14 8.15 -5.99
CA VAL A 141 -15.34 7.58 -4.65
C VAL A 141 -16.80 7.14 -4.48
N PRO A 142 -17.09 6.11 -3.67
CA PRO A 142 -18.45 5.77 -3.28
C PRO A 142 -19.16 6.95 -2.60
N ASP A 143 -20.48 7.05 -2.74
CA ASP A 143 -21.29 8.14 -2.19
C ASP A 143 -21.18 8.24 -0.66
N GLU A 144 -20.88 7.13 0.01
CA GLU A 144 -20.70 7.05 1.46
C GLU A 144 -19.36 7.67 1.93
N PHE A 145 -18.42 7.94 1.03
CA PHE A 145 -17.15 8.57 1.36
C PHE A 145 -17.31 10.09 1.48
N GLU A 146 -17.68 10.57 2.66
CA GLU A 146 -17.94 12.01 2.86
C GLU A 146 -16.66 12.86 2.84
N LYS A 147 -15.69 12.53 3.71
CA LYS A 147 -14.45 13.30 3.89
C LYS A 147 -13.31 12.41 4.35
N GLY A 148 -12.12 12.69 3.86
CA GLY A 148 -10.92 11.94 4.20
C GLY A 148 -9.68 12.46 3.52
N ILE A 149 -8.62 11.67 3.58
CA ILE A 149 -7.38 11.89 2.84
C ILE A 149 -7.32 10.87 1.71
N LEU A 150 -7.04 11.35 0.51
CA LEU A 150 -6.76 10.53 -0.66
C LEU A 150 -5.26 10.47 -0.88
N PHE A 151 -4.74 9.27 -1.07
CA PHE A 151 -3.37 9.04 -1.47
C PHE A 151 -3.35 8.44 -2.87
N ILE A 152 -2.54 9.02 -3.74
CA ILE A 152 -2.34 8.59 -5.12
C ILE A 152 -0.85 8.36 -5.31
N GLY A 153 -0.45 7.26 -5.94
CA GLY A 153 0.97 6.97 -6.12
C GLY A 153 1.28 6.08 -7.30
N LEU A 154 2.48 6.27 -7.85
CA LEU A 154 3.09 5.39 -8.85
C LEU A 154 4.12 4.49 -8.17
N PHE A 155 3.91 3.18 -8.29
CA PHE A 155 4.73 2.16 -7.64
C PHE A 155 5.37 1.24 -8.66
N ARG A 156 6.53 0.66 -8.33
CA ARG A 156 7.18 -0.35 -9.19
C ARG A 156 6.55 -1.75 -9.06
N THR A 157 5.69 -1.94 -8.07
CA THR A 157 5.02 -3.21 -7.75
C THR A 157 3.53 -2.99 -7.49
N LEU A 158 2.72 -4.03 -7.70
CA LEU A 158 1.29 -4.01 -7.41
C LEU A 158 0.97 -4.07 -5.91
N ILE A 159 1.91 -4.54 -5.09
CA ILE A 159 1.86 -4.39 -3.62
C ILE A 159 2.53 -3.04 -3.28
N PRO A 160 1.79 -2.02 -2.83
CA PRO A 160 2.38 -0.75 -2.41
C PRO A 160 3.06 -0.90 -1.05
N ASN A 161 4.33 -1.29 -1.08
CA ASN A 161 5.17 -1.62 0.08
C ASN A 161 6.49 -0.83 0.11
N HIS A 162 6.50 0.36 -0.47
CA HIS A 162 7.61 1.30 -0.44
C HIS A 162 7.05 2.69 -0.74
N MET A 163 7.86 3.74 -0.59
CA MET A 163 7.45 5.07 -1.03
C MET A 163 7.17 5.06 -2.54
N PRO A 164 6.09 5.71 -3.01
CA PRO A 164 5.84 5.84 -4.44
C PRO A 164 6.96 6.66 -5.09
N ILE A 165 7.22 6.37 -6.37
CA ILE A 165 8.21 7.11 -7.16
C ILE A 165 7.74 8.55 -7.42
N SER A 166 6.43 8.71 -7.59
CA SER A 166 5.71 9.98 -7.54
C SER A 166 4.38 9.75 -6.85
N GLY A 167 4.07 10.54 -5.83
CA GLY A 167 2.89 10.39 -5.01
C GLY A 167 2.28 11.73 -4.62
N LEU A 168 1.01 11.68 -4.24
CA LEU A 168 0.22 12.84 -3.84
C LEU A 168 -0.72 12.46 -2.70
N ALA A 169 -0.71 13.24 -1.63
CA ALA A 169 -1.76 13.26 -0.64
C ALA A 169 -2.64 14.48 -0.88
N THR A 170 -3.96 14.31 -0.91
CA THR A 170 -4.91 15.33 -1.36
C THR A 170 -6.27 15.13 -0.69
N LYS A 171 -7.10 16.18 -0.69
CA LYS A 171 -8.53 16.10 -0.32
C LYS A 171 -9.43 16.23 -1.55
N ASN A 172 -8.83 16.50 -2.71
CA ASN A 172 -9.55 16.76 -3.95
C ASN A 172 -9.77 15.50 -4.76
N LEU A 173 -10.98 15.39 -5.32
CA LEU A 173 -11.30 14.33 -6.27
C LEU A 173 -10.72 14.61 -7.66
N ILE A 174 -10.55 15.88 -8.02
CA ILE A 174 -10.07 16.33 -9.35
C ILE A 174 -8.83 17.22 -9.22
N GLY A 175 -8.13 17.44 -10.33
CA GLY A 175 -6.98 18.35 -10.38
C GLY A 175 -5.69 17.77 -9.79
N ASN A 176 -5.69 16.49 -9.42
CA ASN A 176 -4.53 15.83 -8.86
C ASN A 176 -3.48 15.59 -9.96
N THR A 177 -2.27 16.12 -9.79
CA THR A 177 -1.19 15.97 -10.76
C THR A 177 0.02 15.29 -10.13
N LEU A 178 0.37 14.10 -10.60
CA LEU A 178 1.65 13.46 -10.29
C LEU A 178 2.72 14.01 -11.24
N LYS A 179 3.81 14.54 -10.68
CA LYS A 179 4.89 15.20 -11.43
C LYS A 179 6.22 14.51 -11.18
N ASN A 180 7.22 14.90 -11.97
CA ASN A 180 8.59 14.41 -11.86
C ASN A 180 8.69 12.89 -11.94
N ILE A 181 7.95 12.28 -12.88
CA ILE A 181 7.91 10.83 -13.05
C ILE A 181 9.12 10.39 -13.90
N PRO A 182 10.05 9.58 -13.39
CA PRO A 182 11.18 9.09 -14.17
C PRO A 182 10.73 8.18 -15.32
N SER A 183 11.63 7.89 -16.25
CA SER A 183 11.34 6.91 -17.30
C SER A 183 11.27 5.50 -16.70
N GLY A 184 10.28 4.72 -17.08
CA GLY A 184 10.06 3.38 -16.56
C GLY A 184 8.60 2.98 -16.53
N ASP A 185 8.39 1.79 -15.99
CA ASP A 185 7.09 1.14 -15.88
C ASP A 185 6.57 1.19 -14.44
N TYR A 186 5.33 1.65 -14.26
CA TYR A 186 4.74 1.84 -12.95
C TYR A 186 3.28 1.41 -12.90
N TYR A 187 2.82 1.08 -11.70
CA TYR A 187 1.42 0.84 -11.37
C TYR A 187 0.87 2.08 -10.67
N LEU A 188 -0.22 2.63 -11.21
CA LEU A 188 -0.94 3.73 -10.60
C LEU A 188 -1.98 3.18 -9.63
N LEU A 189 -1.82 3.52 -8.35
CA LEU A 189 -2.66 3.05 -7.25
C LEU A 189 -3.18 4.26 -6.47
N ALA A 190 -4.37 4.14 -5.91
CA ALA A 190 -4.90 5.12 -4.97
C ALA A 190 -5.63 4.45 -3.80
N CYS A 191 -5.62 5.11 -2.65
CA CYS A 191 -6.45 4.74 -1.52
C CYS A 191 -7.07 5.97 -0.84
N GLY A 192 -8.22 5.74 -0.20
CA GLY A 192 -8.94 6.74 0.57
C GLY A 192 -9.03 6.33 2.03
N ILE A 193 -8.72 7.26 2.93
CA ILE A 193 -8.78 7.08 4.37
C ILE A 193 -9.81 8.05 4.92
N SER A 194 -10.90 7.52 5.47
CA SER A 194 -11.93 8.32 6.12
C SER A 194 -11.41 8.96 7.39
N ARG A 195 -11.92 10.16 7.72
CA ARG A 195 -11.53 10.86 8.95
C ARG A 195 -11.85 10.02 10.18
N SER A 196 -10.94 10.02 11.13
CA SER A 196 -11.07 9.26 12.37
C SER A 196 -10.30 9.93 13.51
N ASN A 197 -10.70 9.62 14.74
CA ASN A 197 -9.94 9.99 15.94
C ASN A 197 -9.10 8.82 16.47
N ASN A 198 -9.26 7.63 15.88
CA ASN A 198 -8.42 6.49 16.19
C ASN A 198 -7.16 6.56 15.32
N ILE A 199 -6.00 6.73 15.97
CA ILE A 199 -4.69 6.76 15.34
C ILE A 199 -4.47 5.60 14.38
N LEU A 200 -4.86 4.39 14.76
CA LEU A 200 -4.63 3.17 13.97
C LEU A 200 -5.32 3.19 12.61
N SER A 201 -6.44 3.90 12.47
CA SER A 201 -7.18 3.94 11.19
C SER A 201 -6.40 4.58 10.03
N TYR A 202 -5.33 5.30 10.32
CA TYR A 202 -4.46 5.92 9.31
C TYR A 202 -3.22 5.09 8.96
N PHE A 203 -2.94 4.04 9.75
CA PHE A 203 -1.79 3.16 9.57
C PHE A 203 -2.22 1.76 9.14
N ASN A 204 -3.33 1.27 9.70
CA ASN A 204 -3.99 0.03 9.31
C ASN A 204 -4.89 0.27 8.10
N LEU A 205 -4.30 0.14 6.91
CA LEU A 205 -4.98 0.39 5.64
C LEU A 205 -5.77 -0.81 5.12
N GLY A 206 -5.88 -1.89 5.89
CA GLY A 206 -6.58 -3.12 5.51
C GLY A 206 -8.04 -2.90 5.11
N ASN A 207 -8.71 -1.91 5.71
CA ASN A 207 -10.10 -1.52 5.41
C ASN A 207 -10.21 -0.22 4.60
N SER A 208 -9.09 0.34 4.13
CA SER A 208 -9.14 1.57 3.33
C SER A 208 -9.73 1.32 1.95
N LEU A 209 -10.52 2.29 1.48
CA LEU A 209 -10.98 2.32 0.09
C LEU A 209 -9.76 2.31 -0.83
N ARG A 210 -9.81 1.54 -1.92
CA ARG A 210 -8.68 1.41 -2.84
C ARG A 210 -9.10 1.23 -4.28
N GLY A 211 -8.20 1.58 -5.18
CA GLY A 211 -8.36 1.44 -6.61
C GLY A 211 -7.03 1.49 -7.33
N LYS A 212 -7.02 1.06 -8.59
CA LYS A 212 -5.84 1.07 -9.44
C LYS A 212 -6.20 1.29 -10.90
N GLU A 213 -5.22 1.72 -11.67
CA GLU A 213 -5.25 1.53 -13.12
C GLU A 213 -5.00 0.04 -13.44
N ASP A 214 -5.70 -0.48 -14.44
CA ASP A 214 -5.57 -1.89 -14.81
C ASP A 214 -4.28 -2.17 -15.56
N ASP A 215 -3.92 -1.28 -16.47
CA ASP A 215 -2.71 -1.38 -17.24
C ASP A 215 -1.52 -0.69 -16.55
N LYS A 216 -0.35 -1.25 -16.79
CA LYS A 216 0.91 -0.66 -16.39
C LYS A 216 1.19 0.58 -17.25
N LEU A 217 1.62 1.66 -16.60
CA LEU A 217 1.93 2.93 -17.24
C LEU A 217 3.42 3.02 -17.55
N SER A 218 3.76 3.27 -18.81
CA SER A 218 5.16 3.41 -19.28
C SER A 218 5.49 4.87 -19.54
N PHE A 219 6.36 5.47 -18.71
CA PHE A 219 6.85 6.83 -18.90
C PHE A 219 8.19 6.83 -19.66
N PRO A 220 8.43 7.81 -20.55
CA PRO A 220 7.65 9.03 -20.75
C PRO A 220 6.47 8.90 -21.73
N ASN A 221 6.22 7.73 -22.33
CA ASN A 221 5.22 7.55 -23.38
C ASN A 221 3.81 7.96 -22.96
N CYS A 222 3.45 7.69 -21.70
CA CYS A 222 2.15 8.04 -21.12
C CYS A 222 2.11 9.44 -20.47
N SER A 223 3.16 10.25 -20.61
CA SER A 223 3.22 11.57 -20.00
C SER A 223 2.15 12.51 -20.57
N GLY A 224 1.50 13.27 -19.70
CA GLY A 224 0.41 14.18 -20.05
C GLY A 224 -0.98 13.52 -20.06
N ASN A 225 -1.05 12.19 -19.95
CA ASN A 225 -2.33 11.48 -19.91
C ASN A 225 -3.13 11.77 -18.63
N HIS A 226 -4.44 11.52 -18.74
CA HIS A 226 -5.41 11.58 -17.66
C HIS A 226 -5.91 10.18 -17.32
N TYR A 227 -6.09 9.89 -16.04
CA TYR A 227 -6.61 8.61 -15.53
C TYR A 227 -7.72 8.86 -14.52
N THR A 228 -8.72 7.99 -14.50
CA THR A 228 -9.77 8.00 -13.48
C THR A 228 -9.69 6.71 -12.68
N ILE A 229 -9.39 6.83 -11.38
CA ILE A 229 -9.34 5.67 -10.48
C ILE A 229 -10.62 5.64 -9.68
N LYS A 230 -11.38 4.55 -9.82
CA LYS A 230 -12.53 4.27 -8.98
C LYS A 230 -12.09 3.56 -7.72
N LEU A 231 -12.37 4.18 -6.57
CA LEU A 231 -12.17 3.55 -5.27
C LEU A 231 -13.36 2.68 -4.90
N ARG A 232 -13.07 1.57 -4.22
CA ARG A 232 -14.05 0.63 -3.67
C ARG A 232 -13.54 0.05 -2.36
N GLU A 233 -14.45 -0.59 -1.62
CA GLU A 233 -14.09 -1.44 -0.49
C GLU A 233 -13.09 -2.53 -0.92
N PRO A 234 -12.19 -2.94 0.00
CA PRO A 234 -11.23 -3.99 -0.28
C PRO A 234 -11.92 -5.33 -0.47
N ILE A 235 -11.36 -6.14 -1.35
CA ILE A 235 -11.74 -7.55 -1.54
C ILE A 235 -10.56 -8.45 -1.15
N PRO A 236 -10.79 -9.74 -0.80
CA PRO A 236 -9.74 -10.64 -0.35
C PRO A 236 -8.55 -10.80 -1.32
N GLU A 237 -8.77 -10.54 -2.61
CA GLU A 237 -7.74 -10.59 -3.65
C GLU A 237 -6.80 -9.38 -3.67
N ASP A 238 -7.19 -8.28 -3.03
CA ASP A 238 -6.40 -7.06 -3.07
C ASP A 238 -5.09 -7.24 -2.29
N PRO A 239 -3.95 -6.79 -2.85
CA PRO A 239 -2.73 -6.76 -2.09
C PRO A 239 -2.82 -5.77 -0.91
N PRO A 240 -2.14 -6.07 0.22
CA PRO A 240 -2.00 -5.12 1.31
C PRO A 240 -1.35 -3.81 0.89
N ILE A 241 -1.82 -2.70 1.45
CA ILE A 241 -1.20 -1.38 1.33
C ILE A 241 -0.32 -1.16 2.56
N LEU A 242 1.00 -1.30 2.39
CA LEU A 242 1.96 -1.32 3.52
C LEU A 242 2.80 -0.05 3.62
N VAL A 243 2.81 0.77 2.58
CA VAL A 243 3.46 2.08 2.63
C VAL A 243 2.88 2.91 3.77
N ASN A 244 3.74 3.50 4.59
CA ASN A 244 3.31 4.46 5.61
C ASN A 244 2.93 5.78 4.91
N VAL A 245 1.66 5.90 4.53
CA VAL A 245 1.16 7.06 3.79
C VAL A 245 1.32 8.38 4.53
N GLY A 246 1.39 8.37 5.86
CA GLY A 246 1.72 9.57 6.64
C GLY A 246 3.10 10.12 6.33
N LYS A 247 4.06 9.26 5.99
CA LYS A 247 5.40 9.70 5.60
C LYS A 247 5.41 10.50 4.30
N LEU A 248 4.40 10.32 3.44
CA LEU A 248 4.23 11.21 2.28
C LEU A 248 3.99 12.65 2.73
N LEU A 249 3.15 12.85 3.75
CA LEU A 249 2.87 14.16 4.35
C LEU A 249 4.13 14.77 4.98
N ILE A 250 4.92 13.97 5.73
CA ILE A 250 6.14 14.45 6.41
C ILE A 250 7.30 14.75 5.46
N SER A 251 7.47 13.99 4.37
CA SER A 251 8.64 14.10 3.48
C SER A 251 8.89 15.50 2.91
N ARG A 252 7.94 16.43 3.09
CA ARG A 252 8.02 17.86 2.79
C ARG A 252 8.14 18.78 4.01
N LEU A 253 7.52 18.49 5.16
CA LEU A 253 7.63 19.35 6.35
C LEU A 253 9.09 19.55 6.79
N LYS A 254 9.94 18.54 6.59
CA LYS A 254 11.38 18.60 6.91
C LYS A 254 12.26 19.15 5.77
N ASN A 255 11.72 19.28 4.56
CA ASN A 255 12.40 19.85 3.38
C ASN A 255 11.95 21.30 3.07
N THR A 256 11.29 21.96 4.02
CA THR A 256 10.86 23.36 3.93
C THR A 256 11.66 24.26 4.91
N ILE A 257 12.92 23.90 5.19
CA ILE A 257 13.92 24.77 5.83
C ILE A 257 15.09 24.93 4.87
#